data_AF-A0A8X8ARC6-F1
#
_entry.id   AF-A0A8X8ARC6-F1
#
_cell.length_a   1.000
_cell.length_b   1.000
_cell.length_c   1.000
_cell.angle_alpha   90.00
_cell.angle_beta   90.00
_cell.angle_gamma   90.00
#
_symmetry.space_group_name_H-M   'P 1'
#
loop_
_entity.id
_entity.type
_entity.pdbx_description
1 polymer ?
#
loop_
_entity_poly.entity_id
_entity_poly.type
_entity_poly.pdbx_seq_one_letter_code
_entity_poly.pdbx_strand_id
1 'polypeptide(L)'
;MLLFVCLFALLISSSSHAADFCVAKLKGAGNPAGYACRMPSKVTVDDFVFTGLGVAGNTTNIISAAVTPAFVQQFPGVNGLGLSMARLDLAPAGVIPMHTHPGASEVLFVSFSDPDPGLQITDFAFFANNLSSELLEKSTFLDDAQVKKLKKVLGGTG
;
A
#
# COMPACT_ATOMS: atom_id res chain seq x y z
N MET A 1 -12.19 -32.07 -52.88
CA MET A 1 -11.94 -30.91 -52.02
C MET A 1 -13.27 -30.48 -51.42
N LEU A 2 -13.63 -31.06 -50.28
CA LEU A 2 -14.80 -30.66 -49.50
C LEU A 2 -14.30 -30.36 -48.08
N LEU A 3 -14.51 -29.12 -47.69
CA LEU A 3 -14.08 -28.52 -46.44
C LEU A 3 -15.01 -29.05 -45.32
N PHE A 4 -14.48 -29.83 -44.38
CA PHE A 4 -15.18 -30.09 -43.11
C PHE A 4 -14.41 -29.37 -42.02
N VAL A 5 -14.93 -28.18 -41.68
CA VAL A 5 -14.45 -27.31 -40.62
C VAL A 5 -14.52 -28.11 -39.32
N CYS A 6 -13.36 -28.52 -38.79
CA CYS A 6 -13.26 -28.90 -37.39
C CYS A 6 -13.65 -27.68 -36.57
N LEU A 7 -14.91 -27.64 -36.15
CA LEU A 7 -15.38 -26.81 -35.06
C LEU A 7 -14.70 -27.36 -33.79
N PHE A 8 -13.40 -27.10 -33.66
CA PHE A 8 -12.71 -27.23 -32.39
C PHE A 8 -13.43 -26.25 -31.49
N ALA A 9 -14.34 -26.77 -30.66
CA ALA A 9 -14.99 -26.02 -29.63
C ALA A 9 -13.87 -25.47 -28.76
N LEU A 10 -13.45 -24.23 -29.05
CA LEU A 10 -12.72 -23.41 -28.12
C LEU A 10 -13.67 -23.21 -26.95
N LEU A 11 -13.61 -24.13 -25.99
CA LEU A 11 -13.96 -23.84 -24.61
C LEU A 11 -12.94 -22.81 -24.14
N ILE A 12 -13.15 -21.56 -24.55
CA ILE A 12 -12.66 -20.43 -23.78
C ILE A 12 -13.50 -20.44 -22.51
N SER A 13 -13.18 -21.37 -21.60
CA SER A 13 -13.47 -21.15 -20.19
C SER A 13 -12.54 -20.02 -19.77
N SER A 14 -12.92 -18.79 -20.15
CA SER A 14 -12.62 -17.64 -19.33
C SER A 14 -13.33 -17.93 -18.02
N SER A 15 -12.66 -18.69 -17.15
CA SER A 15 -12.98 -18.74 -15.75
C SER A 15 -12.71 -17.35 -15.21
N SER A 16 -13.53 -16.36 -15.59
CA SER A 16 -13.81 -15.19 -14.77
C SER A 16 -14.62 -15.70 -13.59
N HIS A 17 -14.00 -16.56 -12.78
CA HIS A 17 -14.50 -16.83 -11.44
C HIS A 17 -14.15 -15.55 -10.69
N ALA A 18 -15.08 -14.59 -10.71
CA ALA A 18 -15.24 -13.70 -9.58
C ALA A 18 -15.60 -14.59 -8.39
N ALA A 19 -14.59 -15.25 -7.81
CA ALA A 19 -14.73 -16.00 -6.59
C ALA A 19 -14.87 -14.99 -5.45
N ASP A 20 -15.75 -15.28 -4.49
CA ASP A 20 -15.97 -14.41 -3.33
C ASP A 20 -14.66 -14.13 -2.56
N PHE A 21 -13.73 -15.10 -2.57
CA PHE A 21 -12.41 -14.98 -1.96
C PHE A 21 -11.33 -15.73 -2.75
N CYS A 22 -10.08 -15.30 -2.58
CA CYS A 22 -8.90 -15.95 -3.15
C CYS A 22 -7.73 -15.89 -2.15
N VAL A 23 -7.72 -16.74 -1.12
CA VAL A 23 -6.62 -16.75 -0.13
C VAL A 23 -5.29 -17.08 -0.82
N ALA A 24 -4.28 -16.22 -0.67
CA ALA A 24 -3.01 -16.35 -1.38
C ALA A 24 -2.22 -17.62 -1.04
N LYS A 25 -1.64 -18.24 -2.07
CA LYS A 25 -0.61 -19.27 -1.94
C LYS A 25 0.78 -18.63 -1.97
N LEU A 26 1.28 -18.23 -0.80
CA LEU A 26 2.55 -17.49 -0.67
C LEU A 26 3.81 -18.26 -1.10
N LYS A 27 3.77 -19.61 -1.14
CA LYS A 27 4.91 -20.43 -1.58
C LYS A 27 5.17 -20.38 -3.10
N GLY A 28 4.35 -19.67 -3.88
CA GLY A 28 4.52 -19.48 -5.32
C GLY A 28 4.98 -18.07 -5.69
N ALA A 29 5.33 -17.86 -6.96
CA ALA A 29 5.60 -16.52 -7.48
C ALA A 29 4.32 -15.69 -7.50
N GLY A 30 4.37 -14.50 -6.92
CA GLY A 30 3.35 -13.46 -7.11
C GLY A 30 3.53 -12.74 -8.45
N ASN A 31 2.53 -11.98 -8.86
CA ASN A 31 2.57 -11.07 -9.98
C ASN A 31 1.87 -9.74 -9.58
N PRO A 32 1.82 -8.71 -10.44
CA PRO A 32 1.17 -7.44 -10.10
C PRO A 32 -0.32 -7.55 -9.74
N ALA A 33 -1.01 -8.62 -10.15
CA ALA A 33 -2.39 -8.91 -9.77
C ALA A 33 -2.52 -9.75 -8.49
N GLY A 34 -1.40 -10.10 -7.83
CA GLY A 34 -1.37 -10.86 -6.57
C GLY A 34 -0.81 -12.27 -6.72
N TYR A 35 -1.35 -13.20 -5.93
CA TYR A 35 -0.91 -14.60 -5.86
C TYR A 35 -1.99 -15.55 -6.37
N ALA A 36 -1.56 -16.74 -6.82
CA ALA A 36 -2.49 -17.85 -7.08
C ALA A 36 -3.28 -18.20 -5.81
N CYS A 37 -4.57 -18.53 -5.97
CA CYS A 37 -5.44 -18.89 -4.85
C CYS A 37 -5.11 -20.29 -4.32
N ARG A 38 -5.29 -20.50 -3.01
CA ARG A 38 -5.44 -21.83 -2.42
C ARG A 38 -6.75 -22.48 -2.88
N MET A 39 -6.81 -23.81 -2.82
CA MET A 39 -8.06 -24.53 -3.06
C MET A 39 -9.11 -24.14 -1.99
N PRO A 40 -10.36 -23.83 -2.36
CA PRO A 40 -11.39 -23.45 -1.39
C PRO A 40 -11.60 -24.47 -0.26
N SER A 41 -11.46 -25.77 -0.56
CA SER A 41 -11.54 -26.86 0.42
C SER A 41 -10.42 -26.88 1.47
N LYS A 42 -9.38 -26.05 1.30
CA LYS A 42 -8.27 -25.88 2.24
C LYS A 42 -8.29 -24.51 2.91
N VAL A 43 -9.28 -23.67 2.61
CA VAL A 43 -9.48 -22.37 3.24
C VAL A 43 -10.37 -22.54 4.47
N THR A 44 -10.05 -21.80 5.53
CA THR A 44 -10.75 -21.84 6.82
C THR A 44 -11.07 -20.42 7.28
N VAL A 45 -11.91 -20.30 8.31
CA VAL A 45 -12.26 -19.00 8.91
C VAL A 45 -11.02 -18.24 9.40
N ASP A 46 -10.00 -18.95 9.86
CA ASP A 46 -8.76 -18.35 10.36
C ASP A 46 -7.97 -17.65 9.26
N ASP A 47 -8.16 -18.01 7.98
CA ASP A 47 -7.52 -17.34 6.85
C ASP A 47 -8.08 -15.91 6.62
N PHE A 48 -9.19 -15.55 7.28
CA PHE A 48 -9.86 -14.25 7.19
C PHE A 48 -9.73 -13.42 8.48
N VAL A 49 -8.98 -13.90 9.47
CA VAL A 49 -8.77 -13.19 10.74
C VAL A 49 -7.31 -12.76 10.84
N PHE A 50 -7.07 -11.46 11.02
CA PHE A 50 -5.74 -10.91 11.27
C PHE A 50 -5.75 -10.00 12.49
N THR A 51 -5.07 -10.42 13.55
CA THR A 51 -5.01 -9.70 14.83
C THR A 51 -3.72 -8.88 15.00
N GLY A 52 -2.79 -8.96 14.03
CA GLY A 52 -1.48 -8.31 14.13
C GLY A 52 -1.53 -6.80 14.30
N LEU A 53 -2.61 -6.14 13.85
CA LEU A 53 -2.81 -4.69 14.02
C LEU A 53 -3.29 -4.29 15.42
N GLY A 54 -3.69 -5.26 16.26
CA GLY A 54 -4.19 -5.01 17.61
C GLY A 54 -3.11 -4.63 18.62
N VAL A 55 -1.83 -4.79 18.28
CA VAL A 55 -0.69 -4.54 19.16
C VAL A 55 0.15 -3.39 18.60
N ALA A 56 0.55 -2.47 19.47
CA ALA A 56 1.44 -1.37 19.10
C ALA A 56 2.84 -1.90 18.72
N GLY A 57 3.41 -1.37 17.65
CA GLY A 57 4.77 -1.68 17.23
C GLY A 57 5.85 -1.07 18.13
N ASN A 58 7.07 -1.60 18.08
CA ASN A 58 8.20 -1.10 18.86
C ASN A 58 8.80 0.15 18.21
N THR A 59 8.63 1.30 18.86
CA THR A 59 9.13 2.60 18.42
C THR A 59 10.52 2.95 18.98
N THR A 60 11.17 2.06 19.73
CA THR A 60 12.55 2.27 20.22
C THR A 60 13.56 1.94 19.12
N ASN A 61 13.63 2.81 18.12
CA ASN A 61 14.49 2.65 16.94
C ASN A 61 14.86 4.03 16.34
N ILE A 62 15.66 4.03 15.28
CA ILE A 62 16.23 5.26 14.69
C ILE A 62 15.21 6.24 14.09
N ILE A 63 14.02 5.77 13.73
CA ILE A 63 12.93 6.62 13.18
C ILE A 63 11.86 6.93 14.22
N SER A 64 11.98 6.38 15.44
CA SER A 64 11.01 6.54 16.52
C SER A 64 9.56 6.18 16.12
N ALA A 65 9.42 5.24 15.18
CA ALA A 65 8.14 4.83 14.62
C ALA A 65 8.17 3.34 14.24
N ALA A 66 6.99 2.72 14.13
CA ALA A 66 6.83 1.34 13.71
C ALA A 66 5.70 1.22 12.67
N VAL A 67 5.93 0.38 11.66
CA VAL A 67 4.93 0.04 10.64
C VAL A 67 4.63 -1.44 10.74
N THR A 68 3.37 -1.76 11.07
CA THR A 68 2.86 -3.13 11.13
C THR A 68 1.96 -3.39 9.91
N PRO A 69 2.44 -4.10 8.88
CA PRO A 69 1.66 -4.35 7.69
C PRO A 69 0.67 -5.50 7.86
N ALA A 70 -0.51 -5.33 7.27
CA ALA A 70 -1.50 -6.35 6.97
C ALA A 70 -1.68 -6.44 5.44
N PHE A 71 -0.56 -6.65 4.74
CA PHE A 71 -0.53 -6.87 3.29
C PHE A 71 -0.71 -8.34 2.99
N VAL A 72 -0.80 -8.73 1.72
CA VAL A 72 -1.03 -10.13 1.33
C VAL A 72 0.00 -11.11 1.91
N GLN A 73 1.23 -10.69 2.16
CA GLN A 73 2.27 -11.53 2.76
C GLN A 73 2.02 -11.83 4.25
N GLN A 74 1.38 -10.92 5.00
CA GLN A 74 1.04 -11.10 6.41
C GLN A 74 -0.40 -11.57 6.60
N PHE A 75 -1.30 -11.16 5.71
CA PHE A 75 -2.71 -11.48 5.71
C PHE A 75 -3.14 -12.02 4.34
N PRO A 76 -2.91 -13.32 4.03
CA PRO A 76 -3.21 -13.92 2.74
C PRO A 76 -4.67 -13.81 2.28
N GLY A 77 -5.60 -13.59 3.22
CA GLY A 77 -7.03 -13.44 2.95
C GLY A 77 -7.39 -12.22 2.12
N VAL A 78 -6.57 -11.17 2.09
CA VAL A 78 -6.86 -9.95 1.29
C VAL A 78 -6.47 -10.06 -0.18
N ASN A 79 -5.90 -11.18 -0.60
CA ASN A 79 -5.44 -11.37 -1.97
C ASN A 79 -6.61 -11.30 -2.98
N GLY A 80 -6.43 -10.48 -4.02
CA GLY A 80 -7.45 -10.23 -5.04
C GLY A 80 -8.57 -9.28 -4.61
N LEU A 81 -8.62 -8.82 -3.36
CA LEU A 81 -9.69 -7.93 -2.88
C LEU A 81 -9.42 -6.43 -3.14
N GLY A 82 -8.24 -6.08 -3.66
CA GLY A 82 -7.87 -4.69 -3.95
C GLY A 82 -7.69 -3.82 -2.71
N LEU A 83 -7.53 -4.43 -1.53
CA LEU A 83 -7.37 -3.72 -0.26
C LEU A 83 -6.20 -4.30 0.55
N SER A 84 -5.62 -3.44 1.37
CA SER A 84 -4.58 -3.77 2.32
C SER A 84 -4.64 -2.77 3.47
N MET A 85 -4.03 -3.09 4.60
CA MET A 85 -3.97 -2.18 5.75
C MET A 85 -2.58 -2.18 6.36
N ALA A 86 -2.26 -1.12 7.06
CA ALA A 86 -1.12 -1.07 7.97
C ALA A 86 -1.51 -0.27 9.21
N ARG A 87 -0.88 -0.59 10.34
CA ARG A 87 -0.90 0.25 11.54
C ARG A 87 0.45 0.94 11.66
N LEU A 88 0.41 2.23 11.94
CA LEU A 88 1.60 3.04 12.18
C LEU A 88 1.54 3.54 13.63
N ASP A 89 2.58 3.23 14.41
CA ASP A 89 2.75 3.74 15.77
C ASP A 89 3.94 4.69 15.77
N LEU A 90 3.74 5.93 16.19
CA LEU A 90 4.76 6.97 16.22
C LEU A 90 4.96 7.43 17.67
N ALA A 91 6.19 7.41 18.15
CA ALA A 91 6.57 8.07 19.39
C ALA A 91 6.71 9.59 19.17
N PRO A 92 6.87 10.41 20.23
CA PRO A 92 7.19 11.83 20.05
C PRO A 92 8.42 12.03 19.14
N ALA A 93 8.28 12.94 18.17
CA ALA A 93 9.24 13.19 17.09
C ALA A 93 9.52 11.97 16.17
N GLY A 94 8.71 10.92 16.25
CA GLY A 94 8.71 9.79 15.33
C GLY A 94 8.31 10.21 13.93
N VAL A 95 8.98 9.63 12.93
CA VAL A 95 8.74 9.94 11.53
C VAL A 95 8.57 8.67 10.73
N ILE A 96 7.65 8.71 9.78
CA ILE A 96 7.66 7.80 8.65
C ILE A 96 8.40 8.52 7.54
N PRO A 97 9.59 8.04 7.12
CA PRO A 97 10.34 8.69 6.07
C PRO A 97 9.51 8.87 4.81
N MET A 98 9.80 9.93 4.04
CA MET A 98 9.14 10.19 2.77
C MET A 98 9.23 8.97 1.85
N HIS A 99 8.07 8.51 1.37
CA HIS A 99 7.96 7.34 0.50
C HIS A 99 6.73 7.50 -0.42
N THR A 100 6.55 6.55 -1.34
CA THR A 100 5.42 6.52 -2.28
C THR A 100 4.84 5.11 -2.38
N HIS A 101 3.56 5.04 -2.77
CA HIS A 101 2.86 3.81 -3.08
C HIS A 101 2.54 3.75 -4.58
N PRO A 102 3.41 3.17 -5.42
CA PRO A 102 3.22 3.21 -6.88
C PRO A 102 2.00 2.42 -7.37
N GLY A 103 1.43 1.53 -6.55
CA GLY A 103 0.31 0.67 -6.92
C GLY A 103 -0.98 0.89 -6.13
N ALA A 104 -1.06 1.92 -5.27
CA ALA A 104 -2.22 2.14 -4.42
C ALA A 104 -2.35 3.61 -3.98
N SER A 105 -3.58 4.06 -3.77
CA SER A 105 -3.88 5.24 -2.98
C SER A 105 -3.98 4.86 -1.51
N GLU A 106 -3.60 5.78 -0.62
CA GLU A 106 -3.65 5.57 0.83
C GLU A 106 -4.67 6.51 1.48
N VAL A 107 -5.41 5.98 2.46
CA VAL A 107 -6.30 6.76 3.32
C VAL A 107 -5.87 6.47 4.76
N LEU A 108 -5.54 7.54 5.50
CA LEU A 108 -5.11 7.46 6.88
C LEU A 108 -6.26 7.83 7.82
N PHE A 109 -6.49 6.97 8.82
CA PHE A 109 -7.29 7.31 9.99
C PHE A 109 -6.34 7.50 11.17
N VAL A 110 -6.32 8.71 11.74
CA VAL A 110 -5.38 9.07 12.80
C VAL A 110 -6.09 9.07 14.14
N SER A 111 -5.47 8.44 15.14
CA SER A 111 -5.89 8.47 16.53
C SER A 111 -4.72 8.97 17.36
N PHE A 112 -4.98 9.94 18.23
CA PHE A 112 -3.98 10.55 19.10
C PHE A 112 -4.20 10.08 20.54
N SER A 113 -3.10 9.74 21.22
CA SER A 113 -3.10 9.46 22.65
C SER A 113 -2.94 10.71 23.51
N ASP A 114 -2.55 11.84 22.89
CA ASP A 114 -2.31 13.12 23.55
C ASP A 114 -3.43 14.13 23.22
N PRO A 115 -3.94 14.92 24.19
CA PRO A 115 -4.91 15.98 23.94
C PRO A 115 -4.37 17.15 23.09
N ASP A 116 -3.06 17.32 22.99
CA ASP A 116 -2.38 18.34 22.17
C ASP A 116 -1.34 17.68 21.24
N PRO A 117 -1.79 16.98 20.18
CA PRO A 117 -0.87 16.30 19.29
C PRO A 117 -0.02 17.31 18.51
N GLY A 118 1.28 17.03 18.39
CA GLY A 118 2.16 17.79 17.51
C GLY A 118 1.65 17.81 16.06
N LEU A 119 1.73 18.98 15.41
CA LEU A 119 1.29 19.16 14.03
C LEU A 119 2.47 19.12 13.07
N GLN A 120 2.42 18.21 12.09
CA GLN A 120 3.30 18.25 10.93
C GLN A 120 2.50 18.75 9.72
N ILE A 121 2.73 20.00 9.34
CA ILE A 121 2.04 20.61 8.20
C ILE A 121 2.70 20.13 6.91
N THR A 122 1.89 19.56 6.03
CA THR A 122 2.30 18.95 4.75
C THR A 122 3.13 19.89 3.88
N ASP A 123 2.80 21.19 3.84
CA ASP A 123 3.54 22.18 3.04
C ASP A 123 4.99 22.34 3.51
N PHE A 124 5.21 22.44 4.82
CA PHE A 124 6.57 22.50 5.37
C PHE A 124 7.29 21.16 5.17
N ALA A 125 6.58 20.04 5.34
CA ALA A 125 7.15 18.72 5.12
C ALA A 125 7.60 18.51 3.68
N PHE A 126 6.91 19.08 2.67
CA PHE A 126 7.29 18.98 1.26
C PHE A 126 8.28 20.05 0.81
N PHE A 127 8.17 21.29 1.27
CA PHE A 127 8.87 22.41 0.66
C PHE A 127 9.92 23.08 1.57
N ALA A 128 9.93 22.82 2.87
CA ALA A 128 10.95 23.35 3.80
C ALA A 128 12.07 22.32 4.07
N ASN A 129 12.50 21.60 3.04
CA ASN A 129 13.49 20.53 3.09
C ASN A 129 14.45 20.58 1.89
N ASN A 130 15.32 19.58 1.74
CA ASN A 130 16.26 19.42 0.62
C ASN A 130 15.89 18.32 -0.41
N LEU A 131 14.64 17.85 -0.44
CA LEU A 131 14.16 16.88 -1.44
C LEU A 131 14.30 17.44 -2.86
N SER A 132 14.57 16.60 -3.85
CA SER A 132 14.68 17.08 -5.24
C SER A 132 13.35 17.65 -5.75
N SER A 133 13.44 18.70 -6.56
CA SER A 133 12.25 19.28 -7.21
C SER A 133 11.49 18.22 -8.04
N GLU A 134 12.19 17.33 -8.74
CA GLU A 134 11.57 16.23 -9.52
C GLU A 134 10.69 15.30 -8.66
N LEU A 135 11.12 14.99 -7.43
CA LEU A 135 10.34 14.14 -6.53
C LEU A 135 9.08 14.86 -6.05
N LEU A 136 9.17 16.16 -5.79
CA LEU A 136 8.02 16.95 -5.37
C LEU A 136 7.03 17.16 -6.52
N GLU A 137 7.49 17.36 -7.74
CA GLU A 137 6.62 17.45 -8.93
C GLU A 137 5.78 16.18 -9.08
N LYS A 138 6.41 14.99 -8.95
CA LYS A 138 5.71 13.70 -9.02
C LYS A 138 4.75 13.47 -7.86
N SER A 139 5.06 14.01 -6.68
CA SER A 139 4.26 13.80 -5.47
C SER A 139 3.09 14.76 -5.34
N THR A 140 3.27 16.00 -5.83
CA THR A 140 2.32 17.11 -5.65
C THR A 140 1.59 17.48 -6.95
N PHE A 141 2.05 16.96 -8.09
CA PHE A 141 1.56 17.29 -9.44
C PHE A 141 1.71 18.77 -9.82
N LEU A 142 2.58 19.48 -9.12
CA LEU A 142 2.98 20.85 -9.44
C LEU A 142 4.10 20.84 -10.49
N ASP A 143 4.19 21.91 -11.27
CA ASP A 143 5.32 22.11 -12.18
C ASP A 143 6.59 22.58 -11.45
N ASP A 144 7.75 22.43 -12.10
CA ASP A 144 9.06 22.80 -11.56
C ASP A 144 9.12 24.26 -11.06
N ALA A 145 8.46 25.19 -11.76
CA ALA A 145 8.47 26.60 -11.37
C ALA A 145 7.64 26.84 -10.10
N GLN A 146 6.50 26.17 -9.95
CA GLN A 146 5.68 26.18 -8.75
C GLN A 146 6.43 25.57 -7.57
N VAL A 147 7.07 24.41 -7.76
CA VAL A 147 7.87 23.73 -6.72
C VAL A 147 9.01 24.61 -6.23
N LYS A 148 9.81 25.16 -7.16
CA LYS A 148 10.93 26.07 -6.81
C LYS A 148 10.45 27.32 -6.10
N LYS A 149 9.31 27.87 -6.51
CA LYS A 149 8.69 29.02 -5.83
C LYS A 149 8.30 28.68 -4.40
N LEU A 150 7.63 27.55 -4.17
CA LEU A 150 7.23 27.11 -2.83
C LEU A 150 8.43 26.82 -1.93
N LYS A 151 9.45 26.12 -2.44
CA LYS A 151 10.72 25.91 -1.70
C LYS A 151 11.36 27.22 -1.28
N LYS A 152 11.46 28.19 -2.21
CA LYS A 152 12.02 29.52 -1.89
C LYS A 152 11.23 30.24 -0.81
N VAL A 153 9.90 30.16 -0.84
CA VAL A 153 9.03 30.81 0.16
C VAL A 153 9.15 30.13 1.53
N LEU A 154 9.25 28.80 1.56
CA LEU A 154 9.22 28.01 2.79
C LEU A 154 10.62 27.63 3.32
N GLY A 155 11.69 28.06 2.65
CA GLY A 155 13.07 27.90 3.11
C GLY A 155 13.73 26.57 2.72
N GLY A 156 13.17 25.82 1.77
CA GLY A 156 13.78 24.59 1.25
C GLY A 156 14.84 24.82 0.18
N THR A 157 15.54 23.75 -0.14
CA THR A 157 16.58 23.64 -1.17
C THR A 157 16.39 22.35 -2.00
N GLY A 158 17.18 22.13 -3.05
CA GLY A 158 17.09 20.93 -3.90
C GLY A 158 16.00 20.95 -4.98
#